data_AF-A0A521G7N4-F1
#
_entry.id   AF-A0A521G7N4-F1
#
_cell.length_a   1.000
_cell.length_b   1.000
_cell.length_c   1.000
_cell.angle_alpha   90.00
_cell.angle_beta   90.00
_cell.angle_gamma   90.00
#
_symmetry.space_group_name_H-M   'P 1'
#
loop_
_entity.id
_entity.type
_entity.pdbx_description
1 polymer ?
#
loop_
_entity_poly.entity_id
_entity_poly.type
_entity_poly.pdbx_seq_one_letter_code
_entity_poly.pdbx_strand_id
1 'polypeptide(L)'
;MPTLSLFNQALKMNAPPNSVKIFLQDGVVLDTLEWLTIKRYADRYGLKMNTVTNWISRGIIPVDCVVTIHELNDMRLIKNQPYR
;
A
#
# COMPACT_ATOMS: atom_id res chain seq x y z
N MET A 1 10.68 27.19 -35.14
CA MET A 1 9.64 26.17 -34.91
C MET A 1 10.29 24.92 -34.31
N PRO A 2 10.36 24.75 -32.98
CA PRO A 2 10.75 23.49 -32.37
C PRO A 2 9.49 22.72 -31.95
N THR A 3 9.09 21.75 -32.76
CA THR A 3 7.93 20.90 -32.51
C THR A 3 8.35 19.57 -31.86
N LEU A 4 7.73 19.28 -30.72
CA LEU A 4 7.37 17.93 -30.22
C LEU A 4 8.46 17.02 -29.62
N SER A 5 9.53 17.54 -29.00
CA SER A 5 10.44 16.69 -28.18
C SER A 5 10.27 16.86 -26.66
N LEU A 6 9.79 18.03 -26.19
CA LEU A 6 9.73 18.31 -24.74
C LEU A 6 8.49 17.77 -24.01
N PHE A 7 7.39 17.47 -24.70
CA PHE A 7 6.13 17.13 -24.02
C PHE A 7 6.12 15.70 -23.45
N ASN A 8 6.89 14.77 -24.05
CA ASN A 8 6.96 13.39 -23.59
C ASN A 8 7.85 13.19 -22.34
N GLN A 9 8.58 14.22 -21.89
CA GLN A 9 9.43 14.13 -20.71
C GLN A 9 8.67 14.43 -19.40
N ALA A 10 7.59 15.22 -19.46
CA ALA A 10 6.83 15.65 -18.28
C ALA A 10 5.90 14.56 -17.68
N LEU A 11 5.57 13.51 -18.43
CA LEU A 11 4.69 12.43 -17.94
C LEU A 11 5.43 11.32 -17.16
N LYS A 12 6.77 11.32 -17.16
CA LYS A 12 7.57 10.33 -16.40
C LYS A 12 7.89 10.76 -14.95
N MET A 13 7.55 11.99 -14.54
CA MET A 13 7.94 12.54 -13.23
C MET A 13 6.88 12.45 -12.12
N ASN A 14 5.70 11.89 -12.39
CA ASN A 14 4.62 11.76 -11.39
C ASN A 14 4.33 10.31 -10.95
N ALA A 15 5.17 9.34 -11.30
CA ALA A 15 5.13 8.05 -10.61
C ALA A 15 5.88 8.19 -9.28
N PRO A 16 5.25 7.92 -8.12
CA PRO A 16 5.95 7.98 -6.84
C PRO A 16 7.18 7.05 -6.90
N PRO A 17 8.39 7.54 -6.55
CA PRO A 17 9.66 6.97 -7.01
C PRO A 17 10.04 5.59 -6.45
N ASN A 18 9.15 4.89 -5.73
CA ASN A 18 9.47 3.62 -5.06
C ASN A 18 8.23 2.71 -4.91
N SER A 19 7.62 2.26 -6.02
CA SER A 19 6.74 1.08 -5.98
C SER A 19 7.60 -0.16 -5.80
N VAL A 20 7.88 -0.55 -4.55
CA VAL A 20 8.55 -1.82 -4.26
C VAL A 20 7.53 -2.93 -4.49
N LYS A 21 7.70 -3.69 -5.55
CA LYS A 21 6.89 -4.87 -5.83
C LYS A 21 7.39 -6.00 -4.95
N ILE A 22 6.56 -6.45 -4.01
CA ILE A 22 6.86 -7.62 -3.19
C ILE A 22 6.37 -8.84 -3.98
N PHE A 23 7.30 -9.72 -4.34
CA PHE A 23 7.00 -11.02 -4.93
C PHE A 23 6.82 -12.03 -3.81
N LEU A 24 5.60 -12.54 -3.66
CA LEU A 24 5.29 -13.64 -2.76
C LEU A 24 5.49 -14.98 -3.49
N GLN A 25 5.73 -16.07 -2.75
CA GLN A 25 6.01 -17.38 -3.35
C GLN A 25 4.79 -17.91 -4.12
N ASP A 26 3.58 -17.50 -3.72
CA ASP A 26 2.33 -17.75 -4.44
C ASP A 26 2.14 -16.94 -5.75
N GLY A 27 3.12 -16.14 -6.18
CA GLY A 27 3.01 -15.32 -7.39
C GLY A 27 2.19 -14.04 -7.23
N VAL A 28 1.78 -13.72 -5.99
CA VAL A 28 1.09 -12.46 -5.69
C VAL A 28 2.10 -11.31 -5.72
N VAL A 29 1.96 -10.43 -6.70
CA VAL A 29 2.72 -9.18 -6.81
C VAL A 29 1.95 -8.11 -6.06
N LEU A 30 2.41 -7.77 -4.86
CA LEU A 30 1.79 -6.70 -4.08
C LEU A 30 2.54 -5.39 -4.33
N ASP A 31 1.82 -4.42 -4.88
CA ASP A 31 2.30 -3.05 -4.97
C ASP A 31 2.24 -2.43 -3.58
N THR A 32 3.41 -2.06 -3.04
CA THR A 32 3.51 -1.38 -1.75
C THR A 32 2.89 0.03 -1.74
N LEU A 33 2.47 0.55 -2.88
CA LEU A 33 1.67 1.77 -2.95
C LEU A 33 0.20 1.52 -2.63
N GLU A 34 -0.34 0.34 -2.97
CA GLU A 34 -1.74 -0.01 -2.73
C GLU A 34 -1.92 -0.74 -1.42
N TRP A 35 -0.99 -1.63 -1.06
CA TRP A 35 -1.09 -2.47 0.13
C TRP A 35 0.06 -2.19 1.09
N LEU A 36 -0.29 -1.82 2.33
CA LEU A 36 0.68 -1.48 3.38
C LEU A 36 0.59 -2.48 4.52
N THR A 37 1.74 -2.86 5.08
CA THR A 37 1.75 -3.55 6.37
C THR A 37 1.13 -2.66 7.45
N ILE A 38 0.57 -3.27 8.50
CA ILE A 38 0.01 -2.54 9.66
C ILE A 38 1.00 -1.47 10.16
N LYS A 39 2.29 -1.83 10.24
CA LYS A 39 3.36 -0.91 10.66
C LYS A 39 3.48 0.29 9.72
N ARG A 40 3.62 0.06 8.41
CA ARG A 40 3.74 1.16 7.43
C ARG A 40 2.49 2.03 7.37
N TYR A 41 1.31 1.42 7.48
CA TYR A 41 0.05 2.15 7.54
C TYR A 41 0.02 3.06 8.78
N ALA A 42 0.36 2.52 9.94
CA ALA A 42 0.45 3.26 11.18
C ALA A 42 1.43 4.44 11.08
N ASP A 43 2.64 4.20 10.57
CA ASP A 43 3.67 5.24 10.39
C ASP A 43 3.22 6.34 9.41
N ARG A 44 2.58 5.96 8.29
CA ARG A 44 2.09 6.90 7.27
C ARG A 44 0.98 7.83 7.79
N TYR A 45 0.06 7.28 8.57
CA TYR A 45 -1.10 8.03 9.08
C TYR A 45 -0.91 8.56 10.50
N GLY A 46 0.28 8.40 11.09
CA GLY A 46 0.57 8.84 12.46
C GLY A 46 -0.23 8.11 13.53
N LEU A 47 -0.64 6.86 13.26
CA LEU A 47 -1.43 6.02 14.15
C LEU A 47 -0.51 5.06 14.94
N LYS A 48 -1.03 4.49 16.02
CA LYS A 48 -0.38 3.36 16.70
C LYS A 48 -0.79 2.06 16.02
N MET A 49 0.13 1.11 15.90
CA MET A 49 -0.19 -0.24 15.36
C MET A 49 -1.38 -0.88 16.08
N ASN A 50 -1.48 -0.73 17.41
CA ASN A 50 -2.59 -1.25 18.19
C ASN A 50 -3.94 -0.62 17.80
N THR A 51 -3.97 0.67 17.45
CA THR A 51 -5.17 1.35 16.95
C THR A 51 -5.63 0.71 15.65
N VAL A 52 -4.70 0.47 14.73
CA VAL A 52 -4.98 -0.16 13.44
C VAL A 52 -5.50 -1.59 13.62
N THR A 53 -4.87 -2.39 14.49
CA THR A 53 -5.36 -3.74 14.83
C THR A 53 -6.77 -3.69 15.41
N ASN A 54 -7.05 -2.74 16.31
CA ASN A 54 -8.39 -2.55 16.87
C ASN A 54 -9.41 -2.14 15.82
N TRP A 55 -9.04 -1.32 14.84
CA TRP A 55 -9.91 -0.92 13.74
C TRP A 55 -10.31 -2.11 12.87
N ILE A 56 -9.38 -3.03 12.59
CA ILE A 56 -9.68 -4.29 11.90
C ILE A 56 -10.68 -5.11 12.74
N SER A 57 -10.40 -5.32 14.02
CA SER A 57 -11.29 -6.12 14.89
C SER A 57 -12.67 -5.50 15.08
N ARG A 58 -12.79 -4.17 15.01
CA ARG A 58 -14.06 -3.44 15.13
C ARG A 58 -14.78 -3.25 13.79
N GLY A 59 -14.19 -3.69 12.68
CA GLY A 59 -14.75 -3.51 11.35
C GLY A 59 -14.73 -2.08 10.80
N ILE A 60 -13.98 -1.16 11.43
CA ILE A 60 -13.72 0.18 10.88
C ILE A 60 -12.90 0.07 9.59
N ILE A 61 -11.96 -0.88 9.58
CA ILE A 61 -11.33 -1.36 8.35
C ILE A 61 -12.12 -2.59 7.92
N PRO A 62 -12.81 -2.54 6.75
CA PRO A 62 -13.54 -3.69 6.23
C PRO A 62 -12.60 -4.87 5.99
N VAL A 63 -13.11 -6.09 6.14
CA VAL A 63 -12.32 -7.31 5.89
C VAL A 63 -11.80 -7.37 4.45
N ASP A 64 -12.58 -6.87 3.48
CA ASP A 64 -12.18 -6.77 2.06
C ASP A 64 -10.96 -5.86 1.84
N CYS A 65 -10.66 -4.99 2.80
CA CYS A 65 -9.51 -4.09 2.77
C CYS A 65 -8.31 -4.65 3.54
N VAL A 66 -8.38 -5.91 3.99
CA VAL A 66 -7.31 -6.60 4.73
C VAL A 66 -6.95 -7.90 4.00
N VAL A 67 -5.66 -8.06 3.71
CA VAL A 67 -5.12 -9.30 3.14
C VAL A 67 -4.19 -9.92 4.16
N THR A 68 -4.45 -11.18 4.53
CA THR A 68 -3.58 -11.94 5.42
C THR A 68 -2.73 -12.90 4.61
N ILE A 69 -1.42 -12.69 4.62
CA ILE A 69 -0.45 -13.54 3.95
C ILE A 69 0.00 -14.60 4.95
N HIS A 70 -0.51 -15.82 4.81
CA HIS A 70 -0.22 -16.92 5.72
C HIS A 70 1.25 -17.38 5.59
N GLU A 71 1.82 -17.29 4.38
CA GLU A 71 3.24 -17.61 4.10
C GLU A 71 4.24 -16.72 4.86
N LEU A 72 3.81 -15.53 5.27
CA LEU A 72 4.65 -14.54 5.95
C LEU A 72 4.28 -14.40 7.43
N ASN A 73 4.06 -15.52 8.13
CA ASN A 73 3.72 -15.52 9.56
C ASN A 73 2.45 -14.69 9.85
N ASP A 74 1.39 -14.98 9.09
CA ASP A 74 0.10 -14.29 9.15
C ASP A 74 0.21 -12.76 9.02
N MET A 75 1.14 -12.30 8.18
CA MET A 75 1.35 -10.88 7.95
C MET A 75 0.11 -10.26 7.32
N ARG A 76 -0.46 -9.28 8.02
CA ARG A 76 -1.61 -8.52 7.56
C ARG A 76 -1.19 -7.28 6.80
N LEU A 77 -1.76 -7.14 5.62
CA LEU A 77 -1.67 -5.95 4.79
C LEU A 77 -3.04 -5.28 4.74
N ILE A 78 -3.01 -3.96 4.64
CA ILE A 78 -4.17 -3.10 4.65
C ILE A 78 -4.10 -2.23 3.40
N LYS A 79 -5.24 -2.05 2.74
CA LYS A 79 -5.33 -1.13 1.61
C LYS A 79 -5.01 0.30 2.05
N ASN A 80 -4.14 0.97 1.30
CA ASN A 80 -3.63 2.31 1.55
C ASN A 80 -4.67 3.38 1.23
N GLN A 81 -5.63 3.54 2.14
CA GLN A 81 -6.65 4.58 2.10
C GLN A 81 -6.94 5.06 3.53
N PRO A 82 -7.43 6.30 3.71
CA PRO A 82 -7.86 6.76 5.02
C PRO A 82 -9.15 6.04 5.44
N TYR A 83 -9.17 5.47 6.65
CA TYR A 83 -10.40 4.98 7.31
C TYR A 83 -10.81 5.96 8.41
N ARG A 84 -12.12 6.13 8.62
CA ARG A 84 -12.69 7.04 9.62
C ARG A 84 -13.93 6.43 10.26
#